data_AF-A0A1U9Z8M1-F1
#
_entry.id   AF-A0A1U9Z8M1-F1
#
_cell.length_a   1.000
_cell.length_b   1.000
_cell.length_c   1.000
_cell.angle_alpha   90.00
_cell.angle_beta   90.00
_cell.angle_gamma   90.00
#
_symmetry.space_group_name_H-M   'P 1'
#
loop_
_entity.id
_entity.type
_entity.pdbx_description
1 polymer ?
#
loop_
_entity_poly.entity_id
_entity_poly.type
_entity_poly.pdbx_seq_one_letter_code
_entity_poly.pdbx_strand_id
1 'polypeptide(L)'
;MNRAQAGDRIVRRKLSDQVLERMHDMIRSGELKPGDYMPSERALMERFGVGRPAVREALQSLHNSGLITINHGERSRVKEINPATILTQSDELARLVLSAAPANLDHLKHARQMFELGMVRVAAEKASAADVAELRALVALQRSQLGDATAFIGTDMKFHRKLAALTDNPIIVSVSDAMLGWLFEYHVSLLHRSGGEELTLAEHDKIVDHIADHDVDGAIEEMRHHLERTRDVFQMKS
;
A
#
# COMPACT_ATOMS: atom_id res chain seq x y z
N MET A 1 -17.37 -35.15 -26.26
CA MET A 1 -18.22 -33.98 -26.56
C MET A 1 -17.36 -32.73 -26.49
N ASN A 2 -17.44 -31.91 -27.53
CA ASN A 2 -16.38 -31.04 -28.04
C ASN A 2 -16.28 -29.70 -27.27
N ARG A 3 -15.05 -29.27 -26.90
CA ARG A 3 -14.73 -28.04 -26.13
C ARG A 3 -14.82 -26.75 -26.98
N ALA A 4 -15.31 -26.85 -28.21
CA ALA A 4 -15.24 -25.79 -29.23
C ALA A 4 -16.51 -24.91 -29.35
N GLN A 5 -17.54 -25.08 -28.50
CA GLN A 5 -18.81 -24.32 -28.60
C GLN A 5 -19.01 -23.23 -27.53
N ALA A 6 -18.03 -22.96 -26.68
CA ALA A 6 -18.19 -21.96 -25.61
C ALA A 6 -17.92 -20.50 -26.03
N GLY A 7 -17.32 -20.27 -27.21
CA GLY A 7 -16.91 -18.93 -27.68
C GLY A 7 -17.98 -18.10 -28.38
N ASP A 8 -19.11 -18.70 -28.80
CA ASP A 8 -20.14 -18.05 -29.63
C ASP A 8 -21.37 -17.56 -28.87
N ARG A 9 -21.41 -17.73 -27.54
CA ARG A 9 -22.55 -17.26 -26.75
C ARG A 9 -22.46 -15.76 -26.54
N ILE A 10 -23.39 -15.02 -27.16
CA ILE A 10 -23.64 -13.61 -26.84
C ILE A 10 -24.05 -13.52 -25.37
N VAL A 11 -23.15 -13.07 -24.51
CA VAL A 11 -23.46 -12.75 -23.12
C VAL A 11 -24.22 -11.42 -23.12
N ARG A 12 -25.53 -11.49 -22.89
CA ARG A 12 -26.37 -10.29 -22.76
C ARG A 12 -25.85 -9.48 -21.57
N ARG A 13 -25.29 -8.29 -21.83
CA ARG A 13 -24.73 -7.41 -20.78
C ARG A 13 -25.83 -7.09 -19.78
N LYS A 14 -25.58 -7.29 -18.48
CA LYS A 14 -26.60 -6.99 -17.47
C LYS A 14 -26.88 -5.49 -17.48
N LEU A 15 -28.12 -5.11 -17.19
CA LEU A 15 -28.51 -3.71 -17.12
C LEU A 15 -27.72 -2.97 -16.02
N SER A 16 -27.43 -3.66 -14.90
CA SER A 16 -26.56 -3.18 -13.82
C SER A 16 -25.13 -2.88 -14.28
N ASP A 17 -24.54 -3.69 -15.15
CA ASP A 17 -23.19 -3.43 -15.70
C ASP A 17 -23.15 -2.13 -16.52
N GLN A 18 -24.22 -1.86 -17.29
CA GLN A 18 -24.34 -0.62 -18.07
C GLN A 18 -24.53 0.59 -17.15
N VAL A 19 -25.33 0.45 -16.09
CA VAL A 19 -25.52 1.50 -15.08
C VAL A 19 -24.20 1.80 -14.36
N LEU A 20 -23.45 0.76 -14.00
CA LEU A 20 -22.12 0.87 -13.40
C LEU A 20 -21.15 1.63 -14.31
N GLU A 21 -21.12 1.30 -15.61
CA GLU A 21 -20.28 2.00 -16.60
C GLU A 21 -20.62 3.50 -16.68
N ARG A 22 -21.92 3.85 -16.70
CA ARG A 22 -22.34 5.26 -16.68
C ARG A 22 -21.93 5.99 -15.41
N MET A 23 -22.03 5.35 -14.26
CA MET A 23 -21.57 5.93 -12.99
C MET A 23 -20.04 6.10 -12.96
N HIS A 24 -19.27 5.17 -13.53
CA HIS A 24 -17.84 5.34 -13.72
C HIS A 24 -17.53 6.55 -14.62
N ASP A 25 -18.27 6.73 -15.71
CA ASP A 25 -18.09 7.87 -16.61
C ASP A 25 -18.35 9.21 -15.89
N MET A 26 -19.36 9.26 -15.02
CA MET A 26 -19.64 10.46 -14.20
C MET A 26 -18.47 10.82 -13.28
N ILE A 27 -17.82 9.82 -12.66
CA ILE A 27 -16.64 10.04 -11.82
C ILE A 27 -15.43 10.42 -12.68
N ARG A 28 -15.19 9.70 -13.78
CA ARG A 28 -14.02 9.90 -14.65
C ARG A 28 -14.04 11.25 -15.36
N SER A 29 -15.22 11.71 -15.78
CA SER A 29 -15.41 13.02 -16.41
C SER A 29 -15.34 14.19 -15.43
N GLY A 30 -15.34 13.92 -14.12
CA GLY A 30 -15.37 14.94 -13.07
C GLY A 30 -16.74 15.57 -12.84
N GLU A 31 -17.82 15.00 -13.41
CA GLU A 31 -19.18 15.36 -13.06
C GLU A 31 -19.45 15.12 -11.57
N LEU A 32 -18.89 14.04 -11.04
CA LEU A 32 -18.82 13.74 -9.61
C LEU A 32 -17.37 13.76 -9.15
N LYS A 33 -17.05 14.62 -8.19
CA LYS A 33 -15.70 14.76 -7.62
C LYS A 33 -15.57 13.99 -6.31
N PRO A 34 -14.33 13.63 -5.89
CA PRO A 34 -14.09 13.11 -4.55
C PRO A 34 -14.76 13.98 -3.47
N GLY A 35 -15.47 13.34 -2.54
CA GLY A 35 -16.23 14.00 -1.48
C GLY A 35 -17.68 14.34 -1.82
N ASP A 36 -18.04 14.40 -3.09
CA ASP A 36 -19.42 14.67 -3.53
C ASP A 36 -20.36 13.54 -3.13
N TYR A 37 -21.63 13.91 -2.92
CA TYR A 37 -22.69 12.93 -2.74
C TYR A 37 -23.09 12.32 -4.08
N MET A 38 -23.19 10.99 -4.12
CA MET A 38 -23.86 10.28 -5.20
C MET A 38 -25.32 10.75 -5.32
N PRO A 39 -25.87 10.84 -6.54
CA PRO A 39 -27.30 11.07 -6.71
C PRO A 39 -28.11 9.97 -6.01
N SER A 40 -29.29 10.32 -5.49
CA SER A 40 -30.16 9.35 -4.83
C SER A 40 -30.55 8.19 -5.77
N GLU A 41 -30.86 7.00 -5.22
CA GLU A 41 -31.33 5.86 -6.03
C GLU A 41 -32.47 6.27 -6.97
N ARG A 42 -33.42 7.09 -6.50
CA ARG A 42 -34.54 7.59 -7.30
C ARG A 42 -34.08 8.45 -8.48
N ALA A 43 -33.12 9.35 -8.25
CA ALA A 43 -32.57 10.20 -9.31
C ALA A 43 -31.77 9.38 -10.34
N LEU A 44 -31.05 8.34 -9.90
CA LEU A 44 -30.32 7.44 -10.80
C LEU A 44 -31.26 6.57 -11.64
N MET A 45 -32.36 6.08 -11.04
CA MET A 45 -33.41 5.35 -11.75
C MET A 45 -34.03 6.22 -12.85
N GLU A 46 -34.38 7.47 -12.52
CA GLU A 46 -34.95 8.43 -13.46
C GLU A 46 -33.97 8.80 -14.58
N ARG A 47 -32.72 9.12 -14.22
CA ARG A 47 -31.66 9.49 -15.16
C ARG A 47 -31.33 8.39 -16.16
N PHE A 48 -31.27 7.14 -15.70
CA PHE A 48 -30.86 6.02 -16.55
C PHE A 48 -32.05 5.24 -17.13
N GLY A 49 -33.28 5.53 -16.72
CA GLY A 49 -34.47 4.83 -17.17
C GLY A 49 -34.51 3.36 -16.74
N VAL A 50 -33.97 3.04 -15.56
CA VAL A 50 -33.81 1.66 -15.07
C VAL A 50 -34.51 1.45 -13.72
N GLY A 51 -34.79 0.18 -13.41
CA GLY A 51 -35.37 -0.21 -12.12
C GLY A 51 -34.38 -0.14 -10.95
N ARG A 52 -34.91 -0.04 -9.73
CA ARG A 52 -34.14 0.01 -8.47
C ARG A 52 -33.13 -1.13 -8.31
N PRO A 53 -33.41 -2.40 -8.68
CA PRO A 53 -32.42 -3.48 -8.54
C PRO A 53 -31.12 -3.23 -9.31
N ALA A 54 -31.21 -2.71 -10.54
CA ALA A 54 -30.03 -2.44 -11.36
C ALA A 54 -29.18 -1.30 -10.77
N VAL A 55 -29.82 -0.26 -10.24
CA VAL A 55 -29.14 0.85 -9.55
C VAL A 55 -28.44 0.37 -8.28
N ARG A 56 -29.12 -0.45 -7.46
CA ARG A 56 -28.52 -0.98 -6.23
C ARG A 56 -27.35 -1.91 -6.49
N GLU A 57 -27.44 -2.80 -7.48
CA GLU A 57 -26.34 -3.68 -7.87
C GLU A 57 -25.13 -2.88 -8.39
N ALA A 58 -25.37 -1.84 -9.19
CA ALA A 58 -24.31 -0.94 -9.65
C ALA A 58 -23.65 -0.16 -8.50
N LEU A 59 -24.45 0.44 -7.60
CA LEU A 59 -23.93 1.13 -6.41
C LEU A 59 -23.13 0.20 -5.50
N GLN A 60 -23.62 -1.03 -5.29
CA GLN A 60 -22.88 -2.04 -4.53
C GLN A 60 -21.55 -2.39 -5.21
N SER A 61 -21.54 -2.50 -6.54
CA SER A 61 -20.32 -2.77 -7.31
C SER A 61 -19.32 -1.62 -7.22
N LEU A 62 -19.77 -0.36 -7.34
CA LEU A 62 -18.93 0.83 -7.11
C LEU A 62 -18.35 0.86 -5.70
N HIS A 63 -19.17 0.52 -4.71
CA HIS A 63 -18.72 0.44 -3.32
C HIS A 63 -17.65 -0.64 -3.12
N ASN A 64 -17.87 -1.83 -3.68
CA ASN A 64 -16.92 -2.94 -3.62
C ASN A 64 -15.61 -2.61 -4.34
N SER A 65 -15.65 -1.83 -5.42
CA SER A 65 -14.45 -1.28 -6.10
C SER A 65 -13.81 -0.09 -5.35
N GLY A 66 -14.34 0.25 -4.16
CA GLY A 66 -13.87 1.32 -3.29
C GLY A 66 -13.94 2.73 -3.88
N LEU A 67 -14.79 2.96 -4.88
CA LEU A 67 -15.01 4.27 -5.48
C LEU A 67 -16.04 5.11 -4.71
N ILE A 68 -16.87 4.48 -3.89
CA ILE A 68 -17.85 5.18 -3.05
C ILE A 68 -17.93 4.55 -1.65
N THR A 69 -18.45 5.31 -0.67
CA THR A 69 -18.91 4.78 0.62
C THR A 69 -20.41 4.46 0.56
N ILE A 70 -20.86 3.48 1.36
CA ILE A 70 -22.28 3.26 1.64
C ILE A 70 -22.48 3.48 3.14
N ASN A 71 -23.20 4.54 3.50
CA ASN A 71 -23.63 4.80 4.86
C ASN A 71 -25.12 4.45 4.99
N HIS A 72 -25.49 3.68 6.01
CA HIS A 72 -26.90 3.32 6.24
C HIS A 72 -27.69 4.59 6.61
N GLY A 73 -28.64 4.99 5.74
CA GLY A 73 -29.49 6.17 5.97
C GLY A 73 -28.97 7.49 5.40
N GLU A 74 -27.74 7.53 4.89
CA GLU A 74 -27.16 8.71 4.22
C GLU A 74 -26.86 8.43 2.75
N ARG A 75 -26.73 9.49 1.95
CA ARG A 75 -26.29 9.36 0.55
C ARG A 75 -24.83 8.91 0.50
N SER A 76 -24.55 7.92 -0.33
CA SER A 76 -23.19 7.50 -0.67
C SER A 76 -22.33 8.68 -1.10
N ARG A 77 -21.03 8.66 -0.77
CA ARG A 77 -20.07 9.69 -1.21
C ARG A 77 -18.99 9.08 -2.09
N VAL A 78 -18.53 9.86 -3.06
CA VAL A 78 -17.40 9.50 -3.92
C VAL A 78 -16.11 9.54 -3.12
N LYS A 79 -15.34 8.46 -3.17
CA LYS A 79 -14.03 8.38 -2.53
C LYS A 79 -12.98 9.05 -3.39
N GLU A 80 -11.95 9.58 -2.74
CA GLU A 80 -10.73 9.97 -3.41
C GLU A 80 -10.01 8.72 -3.92
N ILE A 81 -9.77 8.64 -5.23
CA ILE A 81 -8.99 7.57 -5.83
C ILE A 81 -7.53 8.01 -5.77
N ASN A 82 -6.78 7.39 -4.88
CA ASN A 82 -5.33 7.57 -4.80
C ASN A 82 -4.62 6.22 -4.99
N PRO A 83 -3.30 6.19 -5.25
CA PRO A 83 -2.58 4.94 -5.45
C PRO A 83 -2.73 3.94 -4.27
N ALA A 84 -2.90 4.43 -3.04
CA ALA A 84 -3.17 3.60 -1.87
C ALA A 84 -4.52 2.88 -1.93
N THR A 85 -5.51 3.43 -2.64
CA THR A 85 -6.85 2.84 -2.79
C THR A 85 -6.81 1.46 -3.48
N ILE A 86 -5.92 1.27 -4.45
CA ILE A 86 -5.80 -0.02 -5.18
C ILE A 86 -5.17 -1.09 -4.28
N LEU A 87 -4.11 -0.70 -3.55
CA LEU A 87 -3.34 -1.64 -2.74
C LEU A 87 -4.12 -2.07 -1.49
N THR A 88 -4.77 -1.11 -0.81
CA THR A 88 -5.61 -1.39 0.37
C THR A 88 -6.78 -2.35 0.07
N GLN A 89 -7.40 -2.25 -1.12
CA GLN A 89 -8.45 -3.21 -1.53
C GLN A 89 -7.93 -4.63 -1.71
N SER A 90 -6.63 -4.78 -1.98
CA SER A 90 -5.99 -6.07 -2.22
C SER A 90 -5.37 -6.66 -0.95
N ASP A 91 -5.41 -5.97 0.19
CA ASP A 91 -4.70 -6.36 1.42
C ASP A 91 -5.07 -7.78 1.90
N GLU A 92 -6.36 -8.11 1.97
CA GLU A 92 -6.80 -9.43 2.45
C GLU A 92 -6.33 -10.56 1.52
N LEU A 93 -6.46 -10.35 0.19
CA LEU A 93 -5.99 -11.32 -0.79
C LEU A 93 -4.46 -11.44 -0.78
N ALA A 94 -3.74 -10.34 -0.64
CA ALA A 94 -2.29 -10.34 -0.51
C ALA A 94 -1.85 -11.14 0.73
N ARG A 95 -2.52 -10.95 1.87
CA ARG A 95 -2.26 -11.74 3.10
C ARG A 95 -2.50 -13.22 2.90
N LEU A 96 -3.60 -13.59 2.24
CA LEU A 96 -3.87 -15.00 1.90
C LEU A 96 -2.75 -15.59 1.04
N VAL A 97 -2.31 -14.87 0.00
CA VAL A 97 -1.18 -15.30 -0.86
C VAL A 97 0.09 -15.47 -0.03
N LEU A 98 0.45 -14.50 0.82
CA LEU A 98 1.66 -14.56 1.63
C LEU A 98 1.65 -15.72 2.64
N SER A 99 0.47 -16.02 3.21
CA SER A 99 0.29 -17.15 4.13
C SER A 99 0.26 -18.52 3.44
N ALA A 100 -0.02 -18.56 2.13
CA ALA A 100 -0.21 -19.81 1.40
C ALA A 100 1.06 -20.66 1.28
N ALA A 101 2.24 -20.03 1.29
CA ALA A 101 3.53 -20.71 1.26
C ALA A 101 4.63 -19.84 1.90
N PRO A 102 5.54 -20.40 2.73
CA PRO A 102 6.65 -19.64 3.32
C PRO A 102 7.51 -18.90 2.28
N ALA A 103 7.71 -19.48 1.09
CA ALA A 103 8.47 -18.87 0.01
C ALA A 103 7.90 -17.53 -0.49
N ASN A 104 6.58 -17.30 -0.37
CA ASN A 104 5.96 -16.05 -0.81
C ASN A 104 6.41 -14.86 0.06
N LEU A 105 6.69 -15.09 1.34
CA LEU A 105 7.26 -14.08 2.21
C LEU A 105 8.67 -13.68 1.75
N ASP A 106 9.49 -14.66 1.35
CA ASP A 106 10.84 -14.38 0.86
C ASP A 106 10.81 -13.64 -0.48
N HIS A 107 9.87 -13.96 -1.37
CA HIS A 107 9.63 -13.19 -2.59
C HIS A 107 9.22 -11.74 -2.29
N LEU A 108 8.38 -11.51 -1.28
CA LEU A 108 8.02 -10.16 -0.84
C LEU A 108 9.24 -9.40 -0.29
N LYS A 109 10.10 -10.06 0.49
CA LYS A 109 11.35 -9.46 0.99
C LYS A 109 12.30 -9.09 -0.15
N HIS A 110 12.43 -9.93 -1.18
CA HIS A 110 13.22 -9.58 -2.37
C HIS A 110 12.63 -8.39 -3.13
N ALA A 111 11.30 -8.35 -3.30
CA ALA A 111 10.63 -7.20 -3.90
C ALA A 111 10.90 -5.92 -3.09
N ARG A 112 10.74 -5.97 -1.76
CA ARG A 112 11.07 -4.86 -0.86
C ARG A 112 12.51 -4.37 -1.07
N GLN A 113 13.48 -5.28 -1.15
CA GLN A 113 14.87 -4.91 -1.38
C GLN A 113 15.05 -4.10 -2.67
N MET A 114 14.47 -4.55 -3.79
CA MET A 114 14.55 -3.80 -5.05
C MET A 114 13.97 -2.39 -4.94
N PHE A 115 12.84 -2.25 -4.24
CA PHE A 115 12.19 -0.97 -4.04
C PHE A 115 13.00 -0.04 -3.13
N GLU A 116 13.47 -0.53 -1.99
CA GLU A 116 14.15 0.30 -0.99
C GLU A 116 15.54 0.75 -1.43
N LEU A 117 16.25 -0.07 -2.21
CA LEU A 117 17.51 0.37 -2.85
C LEU A 117 17.27 1.52 -3.86
N GLY A 118 16.12 1.52 -4.54
CA GLY A 118 15.72 2.64 -5.39
C GLY A 118 15.34 3.89 -4.59
N MET A 119 14.62 3.71 -3.48
CA MET A 119 14.21 4.81 -2.60
C MET A 119 15.41 5.49 -1.94
N VAL A 120 16.35 4.71 -1.39
CA VAL A 120 17.54 5.25 -0.71
C VAL A 120 18.48 5.96 -1.67
N ARG A 121 18.61 5.47 -2.92
CA ARG A 121 19.32 6.17 -4.00
C ARG A 121 18.77 7.59 -4.18
N VAL A 122 17.45 7.69 -4.39
CA VAL A 122 16.79 8.98 -4.62
C VAL A 122 16.91 9.87 -3.38
N ALA A 123 16.78 9.31 -2.17
CA ALA A 123 16.99 10.06 -0.94
C ALA A 123 18.41 10.66 -0.88
N ALA A 124 19.46 9.87 -1.14
CA ALA A 124 20.84 10.34 -1.15
C ALA A 124 21.10 11.36 -2.26
N GLU A 125 20.43 11.28 -3.42
CA GLU A 125 20.60 12.23 -4.52
C GLU A 125 20.07 13.63 -4.21
N LYS A 126 19.00 13.78 -3.41
CA LYS A 126 18.30 15.08 -3.27
C LYS A 126 17.82 15.47 -1.87
N ALA A 127 18.05 14.68 -0.83
CA ALA A 127 17.58 15.02 0.51
C ALA A 127 18.08 16.41 0.94
N SER A 128 17.18 17.23 1.49
CA SER A 128 17.58 18.50 2.10
C SER A 128 18.13 18.29 3.52
N ALA A 129 18.79 19.30 4.07
CA ALA A 129 19.19 19.28 5.48
C ALA A 129 18.01 19.09 6.45
N ALA A 130 16.81 19.57 6.07
CA ALA A 130 15.59 19.36 6.86
C ALA A 130 15.14 17.89 6.79
N ASP A 131 15.22 17.26 5.61
CA ASP A 131 14.90 15.84 5.45
C ASP A 131 15.84 14.94 6.25
N VAL A 132 17.14 15.24 6.25
CA VAL A 132 18.14 14.55 7.07
C VAL A 132 17.83 14.72 8.55
N ALA A 133 17.46 15.93 8.99
CA ALA A 133 17.07 16.17 10.39
C ALA A 133 15.83 15.35 10.79
N GLU A 134 14.83 15.24 9.91
CA GLU A 134 13.66 14.39 10.14
C GLU A 134 14.02 12.90 10.21
N LEU A 135 14.88 12.41 9.32
CA LEU A 135 15.38 11.03 9.37
C LEU A 135 16.11 10.74 10.68
N ARG A 136 17.01 11.63 11.12
CA ARG A 136 17.71 11.50 12.41
C ARG A 136 16.74 11.52 13.59
N ALA A 137 15.69 12.34 13.54
CA ALA A 137 14.65 12.37 14.56
C ALA A 137 13.87 11.04 14.62
N LEU A 138 13.60 10.41 13.47
CA LEU A 138 12.96 9.09 13.42
C LEU A 138 13.87 8.00 14.02
N VAL A 139 15.17 8.00 13.74
CA VAL A 139 16.12 7.05 14.35
C VAL A 139 16.22 7.27 15.87
N ALA A 140 16.26 8.52 16.32
CA ALA A 140 16.25 8.85 17.75
C ALA A 140 14.95 8.41 18.45
N LEU A 141 13.81 8.59 17.79
CA LEU A 141 12.52 8.10 18.29
C LEU A 141 12.50 6.57 18.34
N GLN A 142 13.03 5.88 17.32
CA GLN A 142 13.09 4.41 17.29
C GLN A 142 13.94 3.89 18.44
N ARG A 143 15.09 4.54 18.70
CA ARG A 143 15.97 4.25 19.83
C ARG A 143 15.27 4.40 21.18
N SER A 144 14.38 5.39 21.33
CA SER A 144 13.61 5.54 22.57
C SER A 144 12.54 4.45 22.77
N GLN A 145 12.27 3.63 21.75
CA GLN A 145 11.35 2.48 21.83
C GLN A 145 12.05 1.15 22.13
N LEU A 146 13.36 1.15 22.43
CA LEU A 146 14.06 -0.06 22.85
C LEU A 146 13.36 -0.69 24.06
N GLY A 147 13.07 -1.99 23.96
CA GLY A 147 12.29 -2.74 24.96
C GLY A 147 10.79 -2.84 24.66
N ASP A 148 10.25 -2.03 23.75
CA ASP A 148 8.90 -2.17 23.20
C ASP A 148 8.97 -2.54 21.72
N ALA A 149 8.87 -3.84 21.42
CA ALA A 149 9.01 -4.34 20.05
C ALA A 149 7.95 -3.73 19.10
N THR A 150 6.71 -3.56 19.54
CA THR A 150 5.63 -3.04 18.69
C THR A 150 5.90 -1.58 18.33
N ALA A 151 6.28 -0.76 19.33
CA ALA A 151 6.60 0.64 19.09
C ALA A 151 7.89 0.82 18.28
N PHE A 152 8.89 -0.04 18.51
CA PHE A 152 10.15 -0.05 17.75
C PHE A 152 9.89 -0.30 16.26
N ILE A 153 9.16 -1.36 15.92
CA ILE A 153 8.83 -1.69 14.52
C ILE A 153 7.90 -0.63 13.91
N GLY A 154 6.94 -0.11 14.68
CA GLY A 154 6.08 0.98 14.21
C GLY A 154 6.88 2.25 13.85
N THR A 155 8.03 2.47 14.50
CA THR A 155 8.92 3.59 14.17
C THR A 155 9.89 3.25 13.03
N ASP A 156 10.36 2.01 12.96
CA ASP A 156 11.10 1.43 11.83
C ASP A 156 10.36 1.65 10.50
N MET A 157 9.08 1.30 10.47
CA MET A 157 8.22 1.52 9.29
C MET A 157 8.11 3.00 8.90
N LYS A 158 8.10 3.92 9.89
CA LYS A 158 8.08 5.37 9.61
C LYS A 158 9.38 5.85 8.98
N PHE A 159 10.52 5.29 9.39
CA PHE A 159 11.82 5.57 8.78
C PHE A 159 11.83 5.18 7.28
N HIS A 160 11.47 3.93 6.96
CA HIS A 160 11.40 3.47 5.57
C HIS A 160 10.35 4.24 4.74
N ARG A 161 9.19 4.56 5.34
CA ARG A 161 8.18 5.41 4.70
C ARG A 161 8.69 6.83 4.41
N LYS A 162 9.52 7.42 5.27
CA LYS A 162 10.14 8.73 5.01
C LYS A 162 11.07 8.65 3.79
N LEU A 163 11.86 7.58 3.64
CA LEU A 163 12.65 7.36 2.42
C LEU A 163 11.77 7.26 1.17
N ALA A 164 10.65 6.54 1.26
CA ALA A 164 9.67 6.48 0.18
C ALA A 164 9.10 7.87 -0.16
N ALA A 165 8.77 8.68 0.85
CA ALA A 165 8.24 10.02 0.67
C ALA A 165 9.24 10.95 -0.02
N LEU A 166 10.54 10.79 0.26
CA LEU A 166 11.60 11.53 -0.43
C LEU A 166 11.65 11.24 -1.92
N THR A 167 10.99 10.21 -2.44
CA THR A 167 10.92 10.00 -3.90
C THR A 167 10.02 11.01 -4.63
N ASP A 168 9.19 11.78 -3.90
CA ASP A 168 8.11 12.62 -4.45
C ASP A 168 7.13 11.84 -5.36
N ASN A 169 7.07 10.52 -5.19
CA ASN A 169 6.21 9.65 -5.98
C ASN A 169 5.17 8.96 -5.08
N PRO A 170 3.90 9.40 -5.12
CA PRO A 170 2.84 8.85 -4.26
C PRO A 170 2.53 7.37 -4.55
N ILE A 171 2.90 6.87 -5.74
CA ILE A 171 2.79 5.43 -6.06
C ILE A 171 3.83 4.65 -5.26
N ILE A 172 5.09 5.12 -5.19
CA ILE A 172 6.15 4.47 -4.41
C ILE A 172 5.79 4.45 -2.92
N VAL A 173 5.29 5.57 -2.39
CA VAL A 173 4.82 5.64 -0.99
C VAL A 173 3.73 4.59 -0.73
N SER A 174 2.75 4.50 -1.62
CA SER A 174 1.63 3.56 -1.45
C SER A 174 2.08 2.09 -1.52
N VAL A 175 2.98 1.76 -2.46
CA VAL A 175 3.56 0.42 -2.58
C VAL A 175 4.41 0.08 -1.35
N SER A 176 5.22 1.03 -0.86
CA SER A 176 6.00 0.87 0.37
C SER A 176 5.10 0.62 1.58
N ASP A 177 4.04 1.42 1.75
CA ASP A 177 3.07 1.25 2.85
C ASP A 177 2.43 -0.14 2.83
N ALA A 178 2.03 -0.62 1.66
CA ALA A 178 1.43 -1.94 1.50
C ALA A 178 2.41 -3.07 1.87
N MET A 179 3.64 -3.05 1.31
CA MET A 179 4.65 -4.07 1.61
C MET A 179 5.04 -4.09 3.10
N LEU A 180 5.24 -2.91 3.71
CA LEU A 180 5.56 -2.79 5.13
C LEU A 180 4.41 -3.28 6.00
N GLY A 181 3.15 -2.94 5.66
CA GLY A 181 1.98 -3.38 6.40
C GLY A 181 1.76 -4.90 6.37
N TRP A 182 2.00 -5.54 5.21
CA TRP A 182 1.94 -6.99 5.08
C TRP A 182 3.05 -7.69 5.88
N LEU A 183 4.27 -7.14 5.85
CA LEU A 183 5.39 -7.66 6.64
C LEU A 183 5.14 -7.51 8.15
N PHE A 184 4.65 -6.36 8.58
CA PHE A 184 4.37 -6.07 9.98
C PHE A 184 3.41 -7.08 10.59
N GLU A 185 2.25 -7.30 9.97
CA GLU A 185 1.25 -8.21 10.53
C GLU A 185 1.71 -9.67 10.55
N TYR A 186 2.52 -10.07 9.56
CA TYR A 186 3.14 -11.40 9.60
C TYR A 186 4.15 -11.51 10.73
N HIS A 187 4.97 -10.47 10.95
CA HIS A 187 6.13 -10.51 11.83
C HIS A 187 5.88 -10.07 13.29
N VAL A 188 4.88 -9.27 13.62
CA VAL A 188 4.57 -8.90 15.03
C VAL A 188 4.38 -10.15 15.89
N SER A 189 3.81 -11.22 15.31
CA SER A 189 3.68 -12.51 16.00
C SER A 189 5.03 -13.21 16.26
N LEU A 190 6.03 -13.00 15.40
CA LEU A 190 7.35 -13.66 15.41
C LEU A 190 8.48 -12.82 16.05
N LEU A 191 8.29 -11.50 16.13
CA LEU A 191 9.31 -10.50 16.50
C LEU A 191 9.46 -10.26 18.01
N HIS A 192 8.78 -11.03 18.86
CA HIS A 192 8.80 -10.87 20.32
C HIS A 192 10.19 -11.00 20.99
N ARG A 193 11.30 -11.12 20.24
CA ARG A 193 12.69 -10.88 20.65
C ARG A 193 13.66 -11.22 19.53
N SER A 194 14.16 -10.22 18.80
CA SER A 194 15.20 -10.43 17.79
C SER A 194 16.60 -10.21 18.34
N GLY A 195 16.79 -9.29 19.30
CA GLY A 195 18.09 -8.95 19.86
C GLY A 195 19.00 -8.18 18.90
N GLY A 196 18.47 -7.76 17.74
CA GLY A 196 19.18 -7.02 16.70
C GLY A 196 18.82 -5.54 16.63
N GLU A 197 18.05 -5.03 17.59
CA GLU A 197 17.51 -3.67 17.57
C GLU A 197 18.61 -2.59 17.59
N GLU A 198 19.64 -2.76 18.42
CA GLU A 198 20.81 -1.87 18.47
C GLU A 198 21.58 -1.84 17.15
N LEU A 199 21.71 -3.00 16.49
CA LEU A 199 22.38 -3.10 15.19
C LEU A 199 21.55 -2.44 14.09
N THR A 200 20.22 -2.62 14.10
CA THR A 200 19.30 -1.88 13.21
C THR A 200 19.47 -0.38 13.35
N LEU A 201 19.54 0.13 14.59
CA LEU A 201 19.74 1.57 14.83
C LEU A 201 21.08 2.07 14.29
N ALA A 202 22.15 1.30 14.48
CA ALA A 202 23.48 1.64 13.97
C ALA A 202 23.52 1.67 12.43
N GLU A 203 22.84 0.73 11.77
CA GLU A 203 22.69 0.73 10.32
C GLU A 203 21.86 1.92 9.83
N HIS A 204 20.75 2.24 10.51
CA HIS A 204 19.95 3.42 10.17
C HIS A 204 20.74 4.72 10.30
N ASP A 205 21.52 4.89 11.37
CA ASP A 205 22.38 6.07 11.52
C ASP A 205 23.35 6.21 10.33
N LYS A 206 24.03 5.13 9.93
CA LYS A 206 24.93 5.15 8.78
C LYS A 206 24.23 5.45 7.46
N ILE A 207 23.06 4.87 7.22
CA ILE A 207 22.26 5.17 6.02
C ILE A 207 21.95 6.67 5.98
N VAL A 208 21.57 7.26 7.11
CA VAL A 208 21.28 8.69 7.18
C VAL A 208 22.54 9.54 6.99
N ASP A 209 23.69 9.10 7.48
CA ASP A 209 24.97 9.80 7.26
C ASP A 209 25.36 9.79 5.77
N HIS A 210 25.26 8.64 5.08
CA HIS A 210 25.48 8.60 3.63
C HIS A 210 24.48 9.48 2.86
N ILE A 211 23.20 9.53 3.27
CA ILE A 211 22.22 10.44 2.68
C ILE A 211 22.62 11.92 2.92
N ALA A 212 23.10 12.25 4.12
CA ALA A 212 23.52 13.61 4.47
C ALA A 212 24.75 14.07 3.66
N ASP A 213 25.65 13.14 3.38
CA ASP A 213 26.87 13.38 2.58
C ASP A 213 26.61 13.28 1.06
N HIS A 214 25.37 13.01 0.64
CA HIS A 214 25.00 12.71 -0.74
C HIS A 214 25.81 11.56 -1.37
N ASP A 215 26.27 10.62 -0.54
CA ASP A 215 26.98 9.41 -0.96
C ASP A 215 25.98 8.33 -1.38
N VAL A 216 25.58 8.38 -2.64
CA VAL A 216 24.59 7.47 -3.23
C VAL A 216 25.03 6.01 -3.14
N ASP A 217 26.30 5.72 -3.43
CA ASP A 217 26.79 4.34 -3.46
C ASP A 217 26.89 3.77 -2.04
N GLY A 218 27.39 4.55 -1.09
CA GLY A 218 27.42 4.17 0.33
C GLY A 218 26.03 3.94 0.91
N ALA A 219 25.06 4.82 0.60
CA ALA A 219 23.69 4.67 1.08
C ALA A 219 23.01 3.40 0.56
N ILE A 220 23.25 3.05 -0.71
CA ILE A 220 22.74 1.82 -1.33
C ILE A 220 23.37 0.58 -0.69
N GLU A 221 24.69 0.60 -0.45
CA GLU A 221 25.40 -0.53 0.15
C GLU A 221 24.92 -0.80 1.58
N GLU A 222 24.86 0.24 2.43
CA GLU A 222 24.41 0.09 3.82
C GLU A 222 22.93 -0.33 3.88
N MET A 223 22.06 0.18 3.01
CA MET A 223 20.68 -0.29 2.91
C MET A 223 20.60 -1.76 2.46
N ARG A 224 21.46 -2.21 1.53
CA ARG A 224 21.50 -3.61 1.11
C ARG A 224 21.87 -4.52 2.27
N HIS A 225 22.93 -4.18 3.00
CA HIS A 225 23.39 -4.93 4.17
C HIS A 225 22.30 -5.01 5.25
N HIS A 226 21.65 -3.88 5.56
CA HIS A 226 20.53 -3.80 6.50
C HIS A 226 19.39 -4.77 6.12
N LEU A 227 18.95 -4.77 4.86
CA LEU A 227 17.84 -5.61 4.39
C LEU A 227 18.20 -7.10 4.30
N GLU A 228 19.43 -7.43 3.94
CA GLU A 228 19.90 -8.82 3.89
C GLU A 228 20.06 -9.41 5.29
N ARG A 229 20.62 -8.65 6.23
CA ARG A 229 20.75 -9.09 7.62
C ARG A 229 19.37 -9.32 8.24
N THR A 230 18.46 -8.38 8.07
CA THR A 230 17.11 -8.54 8.61
C THR A 230 16.40 -9.73 7.98
N ARG A 231 16.61 -10.03 6.69
CA ARG A 231 16.09 -11.26 6.04
C ARG A 231 16.56 -12.54 6.75
N ASP A 232 17.84 -12.65 7.08
CA ASP A 232 18.46 -13.89 7.58
C ASP A 232 18.10 -14.19 9.04
N VAL A 233 17.88 -13.15 9.86
CA VAL A 233 17.34 -13.29 11.24
C VAL A 233 15.97 -14.00 11.24
N PHE A 234 15.21 -13.92 10.15
CA PHE A 234 13.91 -14.58 10.01
C PHE A 234 13.98 -16.03 9.51
N GLN A 235 15.10 -16.47 8.91
CA GLN A 235 15.27 -17.86 8.47
C GLN A 235 15.70 -18.80 9.61
N MET A 236 16.40 -18.29 10.62
CA MET A 236 16.92 -19.10 11.74
C MET A 236 15.87 -19.49 12.81
N LYS A 237 14.59 -19.11 12.62
CA LYS A 237 13.49 -19.40 13.57
C LYS A 237 12.35 -20.23 12.98
N SER A 238 12.53 -20.83 11.80
CA SER A 238 11.61 -21.84 11.24
C SER A 238 12.05 -23.25 11.58
#